data_AF-B3SZU8-F1
#
_entry.id   AF-B3SZU8-F1
#
_cell.length_a   1.000
_cell.length_b   1.000
_cell.length_c   1.000
_cell.angle_alpha   90.00
_cell.angle_beta   90.00
_cell.angle_gamma   90.00
#
_symmetry.space_group_name_H-M   'P 1'
#
loop_
_entity.id
_entity.type
_entity.pdbx_description
1 polymer ?
#
loop_
_entity_poly.entity_id
_entity_poly.type
_entity_poly.pdbx_seq_one_letter_code
_entity_poly.pdbx_strand_id
1 'polypeptide(L)' 'MASRLVIFPNDEGGISVLHPVVNCGLTVEEIAVKDVPTGKPFKYVTTDDLPTDDNGNYDRSFRSAWEADFSSPDGYGA' A
#
# COMPACT_ATOMS: atom_id res chain seq x y z
N MET A 1 -2.37 6.20 -16.21
CA MET A 1 -2.86 6.98 -15.06
C MET A 1 -2.36 6.27 -13.81
N ALA A 2 -1.74 7.00 -12.90
CA ALA A 2 -1.27 6.40 -11.65
C ALA A 2 -2.48 5.93 -10.83
N SER A 3 -2.44 4.68 -10.36
CA SER A 3 -3.53 4.12 -9.54
C SER A 3 -3.25 4.39 -8.07
N ARG A 4 -4.28 4.76 -7.30
CA ARG A 4 -4.14 4.97 -5.84
C ARG A 4 -4.10 3.62 -5.14
N LEU A 5 -3.06 3.40 -4.36
CA LEU A 5 -2.76 2.17 -3.63
C LEU A 5 -2.72 2.46 -2.13
N VAL A 6 -2.71 1.39 -1.35
CA VAL A 6 -2.51 1.45 0.11
C VAL A 6 -1.33 0.56 0.47
N ILE A 7 -0.39 1.09 1.24
CA ILE A 7 0.72 0.31 1.80
C ILE A 7 0.62 0.23 3.32
N PHE A 8 1.06 -0.90 3.88
CA PHE A 8 1.07 -1.13 5.33
C PHE A 8 2.16 -2.14 5.71
N PRO A 9 2.70 -2.12 6.94
CA PRO A 9 3.69 -3.09 7.37
C PRO A 9 3.09 -4.49 7.48
N ASN A 10 3.80 -5.50 6.97
CA ASN A 10 3.45 -6.90 7.14
C ASN A 10 4.12 -7.48 8.41
N ASP A 11 3.74 -8.71 8.79
CA ASP A 11 4.24 -9.35 10.01
C ASP A 11 5.65 -9.94 9.87
N GLU A 12 6.21 -9.90 8.66
CA GLU A 12 7.55 -10.42 8.32
C GLU A 12 8.60 -9.30 8.23
N GLY A 13 8.24 -8.07 8.59
CA GLY A 13 9.13 -6.90 8.57
C GLY A 13 9.25 -6.19 7.21
N GLY A 14 8.41 -6.54 6.24
CA GLY A 14 8.33 -5.88 4.93
C GLY A 14 7.04 -5.08 4.73
N ILE A 15 6.78 -4.70 3.48
CA ILE A 15 5.64 -3.86 3.10
C ILE A 15 4.62 -4.66 2.29
N SER A 16 3.37 -4.67 2.75
CA SER A 16 2.20 -5.12 1.98
C SER A 16 1.67 -3.98 1.10
N VAL A 17 1.17 -4.34 -0.08
CA VAL A 17 0.56 -3.41 -1.04
C VAL A 17 -0.85 -3.91 -1.32
N LEU A 18 -1.83 -3.06 -1.09
CA LEU A 18 -3.23 -3.29 -1.37
C LEU A 18 -3.63 -2.49 -2.61
N HIS A 19 -4.27 -3.17 -3.55
CA HIS A 19 -4.83 -2.60 -4.78
C HIS A 19 -6.37 -2.51 -4.63
N PRO A 20 -6.92 -1.32 -4.36
CA PRO A 20 -8.36 -1.15 -4.18
C PRO A 20 -9.13 -1.45 -5.46
N VAL A 21 -10.24 -2.18 -5.34
CA VAL A 21 -11.22 -2.33 -6.43
C VAL A 21 -12.20 -1.15 -6.35
N VAL A 22 -11.93 -0.07 -7.09
CA VAL A 22 -12.70 1.19 -7.00
C VAL A 22 -14.14 1.12 -7.52
N ASN A 23 -14.53 0.03 -8.19
CA ASN A 23 -15.89 -0.20 -8.70
C ASN A 23 -16.70 -1.20 -7.87
N CYS A 24 -16.33 -1.42 -6.60
CA CYS A 24 -17.05 -2.33 -5.69
C CYS A 24 -18.12 -1.63 -4.83
N GLY A 25 -18.33 -0.32 -5.01
CA GLY A 25 -19.28 0.47 -4.21
C GLY A 25 -18.70 1.07 -2.93
N LEU A 26 -17.38 0.94 -2.71
CA LEU A 26 -16.65 1.56 -1.60
C LEU A 26 -15.60 2.55 -2.13
N THR A 27 -15.31 3.58 -1.36
CA THR A 27 -14.19 4.48 -1.56
C THR A 27 -12.85 3.81 -1.24
N VAL A 28 -11.74 4.37 -1.71
CA VAL A 28 -10.39 3.87 -1.39
C VAL A 28 -10.15 3.95 0.12
N GLU A 29 -10.67 4.99 0.77
CA GLU A 29 -10.57 5.22 2.19
C GLU A 29 -11.30 4.13 2.99
N GLU A 30 -12.54 3.81 2.63
CA GLU A 30 -13.31 2.72 3.26
C GLU A 30 -12.65 1.36 3.04
N ILE A 31 -12.13 1.12 1.82
CA ILE A 31 -11.38 -0.10 1.51
C ILE A 31 -10.14 -0.20 2.38
N ALA A 32 -9.36 0.89 2.53
CA ALA A 32 -8.16 0.91 3.34
C ALA A 32 -8.45 0.55 4.80
N VAL A 33 -9.46 1.18 5.40
CA VAL A 33 -9.85 0.91 6.78
C VAL A 33 -10.32 -0.54 6.96
N LYS A 34 -11.10 -1.07 6.01
CA LYS A 34 -11.71 -2.41 6.09
C LYS A 34 -10.75 -3.57 5.77
N ASP A 35 -9.83 -3.39 4.82
CA ASP A 35 -8.96 -4.47 4.32
C ASP A 35 -7.54 -4.44 4.92
N VAL A 36 -7.10 -3.33 5.50
CA VAL A 36 -5.87 -3.31 6.31
C VAL A 36 -6.16 -3.96 7.66
N PRO A 37 -5.30 -4.87 8.16
CA PRO A 37 -5.53 -5.50 9.46
C PRO A 37 -5.72 -4.49 10.59
N THR A 38 -6.65 -4.78 11.50
CA THR A 38 -7.02 -3.90 12.62
C THR A 38 -5.78 -3.42 13.39
N GLY A 39 -5.70 -2.11 13.60
CA GLY A 39 -4.61 -1.47 14.34
C GLY A 39 -3.30 -1.29 13.56
N LYS A 40 -3.18 -1.81 12.33
CA LYS A 40 -2.00 -1.54 11.50
C LYS A 40 -2.11 -0.16 10.84
N PRO A 41 -1.05 0.67 10.92
CA PRO A 41 -1.00 1.94 10.21
C PRO A 41 -0.92 1.69 8.70
N PHE A 42 -1.51 2.57 7.91
CA PHE A 42 -1.37 2.54 6.46
C PHE A 42 -1.06 3.91 5.88
N LYS A 43 -0.56 3.91 4.63
CA LYS A 43 -0.38 5.11 3.81
C LYS A 43 -0.97 4.94 2.43
N TYR A 44 -1.49 6.03 1.87
CA TYR A 44 -1.85 6.11 0.47
C TYR A 44 -0.63 6.42 -0.37
N VAL A 45 -0.44 5.66 -1.43
CA VAL A 45 0.61 5.90 -2.43
C VAL A 45 0.01 5.77 -3.82
N THR A 46 0.80 6.09 -4.82
CA THR A 46 0.50 5.84 -6.22
C THR A 46 1.39 4.73 -6.76
N THR A 47 1.06 4.22 -7.94
CA THR A 47 1.89 3.25 -8.67
C THR A 47 3.30 3.76 -8.94
N ASP A 48 3.47 5.07 -9.02
CA ASP A 48 4.73 5.73 -9.38
C ASP A 48 5.67 5.84 -8.16
N ASP A 49 5.12 5.66 -6.95
CA ASP A 49 5.89 5.59 -5.71
C ASP A 49 6.48 4.19 -5.45
N LEU A 50 6.09 3.18 -6.24
CA LEU A 50 6.61 1.83 -6.13
C LEU A 50 7.87 1.64 -6.96
N PRO A 51 8.85 0.83 -6.50
CA PRO A 51 10.04 0.53 -7.29
C PRO A 51 9.71 -0.07 -8.66
N THR A 52 10.41 0.41 -9.69
CA THR A 52 10.33 -0.07 -11.07
C THR A 52 11.70 -0.50 -11.59
N ASP A 53 11.70 -1.41 -12.56
CA ASP A 53 12.90 -1.82 -13.30
C ASP A 53 13.29 -0.79 -14.37
N ASP A 54 14.43 -1.01 -15.05
CA ASP A 54 14.94 -0.14 -16.13
C ASP A 54 13.97 0.00 -17.32
N ASN A 55 12.97 -0.89 -17.41
CA ASN A 55 11.94 -0.88 -18.45
C ASN A 55 10.62 -0.26 -17.96
N GLY A 56 10.57 0.24 -16.72
CA GLY A 56 9.39 0.86 -16.11
C GLY A 56 8.33 -0.13 -15.60
N ASN A 57 8.65 -1.43 -15.48
CA ASN A 57 7.76 -2.41 -14.87
C ASN A 57 7.96 -2.44 -13.35
N TYR A 58 6.93 -2.80 -12.58
CA TYR A 58 7.08 -2.98 -11.13
C TYR A 58 8.17 -4.01 -10.79
N ASP A 59 9.18 -3.58 -10.05
CA ASP A 59 10.26 -4.46 -9.60
C ASP A 59 10.03 -4.90 -8.16
N ARG A 60 9.68 -6.18 -7.99
CA ARG A 60 9.46 -6.81 -6.68
C ARG A 60 10.61 -7.74 -6.27
N SER A 61 11.75 -7.69 -6.96
CA SER A 61 12.89 -8.60 -6.73
C SER A 61 13.47 -8.47 -5.31
N PHE A 62 13.46 -7.26 -4.76
CA PHE A 62 13.94 -6.96 -3.41
C PHE A 62 12.80 -6.50 -2.49
N ARG A 63 11.62 -7.14 -2.59
CA ARG A 63 10.41 -6.79 -1.82
C ARG A 63 10.65 -6.73 -0.31
N SER A 64 11.52 -7.58 0.23
CA SER A 64 11.86 -7.62 1.65
C SER A 64 12.72 -6.42 2.11
N ALA A 65 13.37 -5.72 1.19
CA ALA A 65 14.17 -4.53 1.48
C ALA A 65 13.37 -3.23 1.33
N TRP A 66 12.08 -3.32 1.03
CA TRP A 66 11.24 -2.13 0.91
C TRP A 66 10.98 -1.53 2.28
N GLU A 67 11.15 -0.22 2.38
CA GLU A 67 10.91 0.55 3.59
C GLU A 67 9.91 1.68 3.30
N ALA A 68 9.11 2.00 4.31
CA ALA A 68 8.23 3.15 4.28
C ALA A 68 8.10 3.71 5.71
N ASP A 69 8.01 5.03 5.81
CA ASP A 69 7.84 5.69 7.09
C ASP A 69 6.35 5.71 7.48
N PHE A 70 5.98 5.01 8.56
CA PHE A 70 4.62 5.02 9.12
C PHE A 70 4.51 5.82 10.42
N SER A 71 5.50 6.65 10.76
CA SER A 71 5.45 7.52 11.95
C SER A 71 4.32 8.55 11.90
N SER A 72 3.91 8.94 10.69
CA SER A 72 2.75 9.78 10.39
C SER A 72 1.86 9.07 9.37
N PRO A 73 1.01 8.12 9.79
CA PRO A 73 0.17 7.34 8.88
C PRO A 73 -1.09 8.10 8.46
N ASP A 74 -1.66 7.72 7.32
CA ASP A 74 -2.92 8.30 6.82
C ASP A 74 -4.15 7.71 7.54
N GLY A 75 -4.00 6.55 8.18
CA GLY A 75 -5.04 5.92 8.97
C GLY A 75 -4.60 4.57 9.54
N TYR A 76 -5.56 3.88 10.15
CA TYR A 76 -5.39 2.55 10.73
C TYR A 76 -6.49 1.62 10.25
N GLY A 77 -6.16 0.35 10.03
CA GLY A 77 -7.17 -0.68 9.81
C GLY A 77 -8.12 -0.79 11.00
N ALA A 78 -9.40 -1.06 10.75
CA ALA A 78 -10.45 -1.20 11.76
C ALA A 78 -11.15 -2.55 11.68
#